data_AF-A0A7S4UPJ7-F1
#
_entry.id   AF-A0A7S4UPJ7-F1
#
_cell.length_a   1.000
_cell.length_b   1.000
_cell.length_c   1.000
_cell.angle_alpha   90.00
_cell.angle_beta   90.00
_cell.angle_gamma   90.00
#
_symmetry.space_group_name_H-M   'P 1'
#
loop_
_entity.id
_entity.type
_entity.pdbx_description
1 polymer ?
#
loop_
_entity_poly.entity_id
_entity_poly.type
_entity_poly.pdbx_seq_one_letter_code
_entity_poly.pdbx_strand_id
1 'polypeptide(L)'
;MNTSRAKCHKLDHLYMPQYYQRKAMGRATRAQLPLLLLATMCALRNSVALAGGSGNGSGTAGINTGIRTYTSKNNVLVSGGLVNLGNTCYLNAQLQCAYHVPLVRELILNGPPPKSAPPKPAPVSPANPQTDEDDAITEAEDVAKDDNEEKTEITEEEEEEEDKIEPIPKEEPASIGLLSLRHVFSLMKSGSYSLSSSALGVKGLPASTFILCRNLGISVLEQQDSQEFWKLLLPELKLPILADIYSGSYEDYISAQDGSGRERRREETFLDISLEVSSGSVIHSMEEQFKKPELLSEKEGNGWRPEKGADKVDALKGSLLRAQGLPSLLQLHLKRFRYDWQTDVMSKINDKFEFPEELDLSEVCTDVEKEEEERTIYDLQSIVVHVGEFGSGHYYAYVRPDIRSDRWYRFDDDKVTPVDFKDVIADSYGGRARRAKKRRAQKQEEQKKKRFFGRLFRGIGGGGGGQSFGWGGRTSSAYMLQYVRRCDISLLYGEGQTKHQ
;
A
#
# COMPACT_ATOMS: atom_id res chain seq x y z
N MET A 1 -54.11 -16.74 0.07
CA MET A 1 -53.48 -16.49 1.38
C MET A 1 -52.00 -16.81 1.25
N ASN A 2 -51.19 -15.77 1.15
CA ASN A 2 -49.73 -15.80 0.94
C ASN A 2 -49.03 -15.51 2.26
N THR A 3 -48.05 -16.32 2.67
CA THR A 3 -46.99 -15.95 3.64
C THR A 3 -45.78 -16.86 3.36
N SER A 4 -44.77 -16.34 2.67
CA SER A 4 -43.57 -15.65 3.20
C SER A 4 -42.41 -16.62 3.45
N ARG A 5 -41.68 -16.91 2.36
CA ARG A 5 -40.41 -17.63 2.34
C ARG A 5 -39.29 -16.63 2.67
N ALA A 6 -38.70 -16.77 3.85
CA ALA A 6 -37.55 -15.98 4.30
C ALA A 6 -36.34 -16.20 3.38
N LYS A 7 -35.84 -15.12 2.78
CA LYS A 7 -34.55 -15.09 2.05
C LYS A 7 -33.47 -14.69 3.04
N CYS A 8 -32.60 -15.65 3.35
CA CYS A 8 -31.39 -15.43 4.13
C CYS A 8 -30.26 -14.89 3.22
N HIS A 9 -29.52 -13.96 3.80
CA HIS A 9 -28.34 -13.22 3.36
C HIS A 9 -27.49 -13.77 2.20
N LYS A 10 -27.39 -12.96 1.14
CA LYS A 10 -26.25 -12.83 0.22
C LYS A 10 -26.27 -11.40 -0.32
N LEU A 11 -25.65 -10.46 0.39
CA LEU A 11 -25.52 -9.07 -0.06
C LEU A 11 -24.15 -8.48 0.34
N ASP A 12 -23.07 -9.16 -0.04
CA ASP A 12 -21.73 -8.55 -0.16
C ASP A 12 -21.43 -8.11 -1.61
N HIS A 13 -22.45 -8.06 -2.48
CA HIS A 13 -22.31 -7.70 -3.90
C HIS A 13 -22.99 -6.37 -4.30
N LEU A 14 -23.38 -5.53 -3.34
CA LEU A 14 -23.92 -4.19 -3.59
C LEU A 14 -22.86 -3.09 -3.46
N TYR A 15 -21.66 -3.34 -3.98
CA TYR A 15 -20.69 -2.31 -4.36
C TYR A 15 -20.14 -2.70 -5.73
N MET A 16 -20.84 -2.25 -6.78
CA MET A 16 -20.38 -2.31 -8.17
C MET A 16 -20.57 -0.91 -8.76
N PRO A 17 -19.52 -0.08 -8.84
CA PRO A 17 -19.56 1.13 -9.66
C PRO A 17 -19.79 0.78 -11.14
N GLN A 18 -20.54 1.64 -11.84
CA GLN A 18 -21.03 1.47 -13.21
C GLN A 18 -19.94 1.20 -14.27
N TYR A 19 -18.66 1.32 -13.91
CA TYR A 19 -17.49 0.99 -14.72
C TYR A 19 -17.52 -0.47 -15.24
N TYR A 20 -18.02 -1.43 -14.44
CA TYR A 20 -17.98 -2.86 -14.82
C TYR A 20 -19.14 -3.33 -15.70
N GLN A 21 -20.24 -2.58 -15.83
CA GLN A 21 -21.30 -2.95 -16.79
C GLN A 21 -20.81 -2.85 -18.25
N ARG A 22 -19.82 -1.99 -18.54
CA ARG A 22 -19.30 -1.79 -19.91
C ARG A 22 -18.23 -2.81 -20.32
N LYS A 23 -17.40 -3.33 -19.40
CA LYS A 23 -16.39 -4.34 -19.73
C LYS A 23 -16.98 -5.74 -19.95
N ALA A 24 -18.14 -6.04 -19.38
CA ALA A 24 -18.86 -7.30 -19.61
C ALA A 24 -19.53 -7.40 -21.01
N MET A 25 -19.66 -6.30 -21.76
CA MET A 25 -20.36 -6.26 -23.06
C MET A 25 -19.48 -5.80 -24.26
N GLY A 26 -18.15 -5.95 -24.18
CA GLY A 26 -17.23 -5.36 -25.16
C GLY A 26 -16.31 -6.36 -25.89
N ARG A 27 -16.80 -7.54 -26.30
CA ARG A 27 -16.10 -8.37 -27.31
C ARG A 27 -16.66 -8.05 -28.70
N ALA A 28 -16.10 -7.04 -29.37
CA ALA A 28 -16.09 -6.96 -30.83
C ALA A 28 -15.20 -5.79 -31.29
N THR A 29 -14.52 -6.00 -32.42
CA THR A 29 -13.73 -5.04 -33.22
C THR A 29 -12.31 -4.73 -32.72
N ARG A 30 -11.41 -5.66 -33.06
CA ARG A 30 -9.98 -5.42 -33.23
C ARG A 30 -9.73 -5.30 -34.74
N ALA A 31 -9.31 -4.13 -35.23
CA ALA A 31 -8.62 -4.00 -36.52
C ALA A 31 -8.04 -2.58 -36.69
N GLN A 32 -6.74 -2.51 -37.01
CA GLN A 32 -6.00 -1.42 -37.69
C GLN A 32 -5.72 -0.15 -36.84
N LEU A 33 -4.50 0.40 -36.70
CA LEU A 33 -3.21 0.23 -37.39
C LEU A 33 -2.05 0.82 -36.52
N PRO A 34 -0.77 0.43 -36.75
CA PRO A 34 0.43 0.86 -36.03
C PRO A 34 1.19 2.03 -36.71
N LEU A 35 2.34 2.44 -36.14
CA LEU A 35 3.36 3.42 -36.62
C LEU A 35 3.30 4.84 -36.02
N LEU A 36 3.69 5.00 -34.75
CA LEU A 36 4.29 6.27 -34.27
C LEU A 36 5.15 6.14 -32.99
N LEU A 37 5.56 4.92 -32.63
CA LEU A 37 6.22 4.62 -31.34
C LEU A 37 7.71 4.24 -31.46
N LEU A 38 8.30 4.32 -32.66
CA LEU A 38 9.70 3.91 -32.90
C LEU A 38 10.69 5.08 -33.04
N ALA A 39 10.26 6.34 -32.96
CA ALA A 39 11.14 7.49 -33.23
C ALA A 39 11.75 8.17 -31.98
N THR A 40 11.40 7.77 -30.76
CA THR A 40 11.87 8.45 -29.53
C THR A 40 12.86 7.66 -28.67
N MET A 41 13.24 6.44 -29.08
CA MET A 41 14.13 5.55 -28.30
C MET A 41 15.62 5.64 -28.67
N CYS A 42 16.04 6.52 -29.58
CA CYS A 42 17.43 6.59 -30.06
C CYS A 42 18.30 7.72 -29.46
N ALA A 43 17.78 8.56 -28.55
CA ALA A 43 18.47 9.78 -28.12
C ALA A 43 18.99 9.79 -26.66
N LEU A 44 19.07 8.65 -25.97
CA LEU A 44 19.62 8.56 -24.60
C LEU A 44 20.61 7.39 -24.44
N ARG A 45 21.57 7.29 -25.36
CA ARG A 45 22.79 6.49 -25.20
C ARG A 45 23.99 7.37 -25.53
N ASN A 46 24.46 8.09 -24.53
CA ASN A 46 25.87 8.43 -24.30
C ASN A 46 25.96 9.43 -23.14
N SER A 47 26.40 8.93 -21.98
CA SER A 47 27.29 9.63 -21.03
C SER A 47 27.29 8.91 -19.68
N VAL A 48 28.05 7.82 -19.53
CA VAL A 48 28.70 7.49 -18.24
C VAL A 48 29.96 6.69 -18.55
N ALA A 49 31.12 7.31 -18.31
CA ALA A 49 32.40 6.62 -18.13
C ALA A 49 33.11 7.24 -16.93
N LEU A 50 33.71 6.36 -16.12
CA LEU A 50 34.76 6.58 -15.12
C LEU A 50 34.33 7.11 -13.73
N ALA A 51 34.36 6.22 -12.73
CA ALA A 51 35.49 6.10 -11.79
C ALA A 51 35.18 5.01 -10.74
N GLY A 52 36.08 4.04 -10.61
CA GLY A 52 36.03 2.97 -9.61
C GLY A 52 36.78 3.32 -8.32
N GLY A 53 36.49 2.58 -7.26
CA GLY A 53 37.20 2.62 -5.98
C GLY A 53 36.84 1.40 -5.13
N SER A 54 37.85 0.62 -4.77
CA SER A 54 37.82 -0.69 -4.10
C SER A 54 37.76 -0.57 -2.57
N GLY A 55 37.17 -1.57 -1.89
CA GLY A 55 37.23 -1.73 -0.43
C GLY A 55 36.57 -3.02 0.06
N ASN A 56 37.38 -3.97 0.54
CA ASN A 56 36.99 -5.26 1.14
C ASN A 56 36.44 -5.11 2.57
N GLY A 57 35.51 -5.99 2.96
CA GLY A 57 35.09 -6.22 4.35
C GLY A 57 34.09 -7.37 4.49
N SER A 58 34.37 -8.32 5.37
CA SER A 58 33.75 -9.65 5.51
C SER A 58 32.49 -9.71 6.39
N GLY A 59 31.45 -10.40 5.90
CA GLY A 59 30.63 -11.43 6.56
C GLY A 59 29.85 -11.14 7.87
N THR A 60 28.51 -11.12 7.76
CA THR A 60 27.55 -11.90 8.59
C THR A 60 26.22 -12.06 7.85
N ALA A 61 25.59 -13.23 7.95
CA ALA A 61 24.40 -13.63 7.19
C ALA A 61 23.14 -12.84 7.56
N GLY A 62 22.62 -12.07 6.61
CA GLY A 62 21.32 -11.40 6.63
C GLY A 62 20.83 -11.27 5.19
N ILE A 63 19.51 -11.27 4.99
CA ILE A 63 18.87 -11.22 3.68
C ILE A 63 19.35 -9.96 2.95
N ASN A 64 20.28 -10.13 2.01
CA ASN A 64 20.94 -9.04 1.29
C ASN A 64 20.06 -8.61 0.12
N THR A 65 19.08 -7.74 0.38
CA THR A 65 18.40 -7.00 -0.68
C THR A 65 19.36 -5.89 -1.11
N GLY A 66 20.01 -6.05 -2.28
CA GLY A 66 21.00 -5.12 -2.85
C GLY A 66 20.44 -3.75 -3.25
N ILE A 67 19.78 -3.07 -2.32
CA ILE A 67 19.30 -1.70 -2.45
C ILE A 67 20.50 -0.79 -2.17
N ARG A 68 20.98 -0.08 -3.20
CA ARG A 68 21.92 1.04 -2.99
C ARG A 68 21.26 2.04 -2.05
N THR A 69 21.74 2.12 -0.82
CA THR A 69 21.34 3.13 0.16
C THR A 69 21.80 4.49 -0.35
N TYR A 70 20.85 5.35 -0.71
CA TYR A 70 21.11 6.78 -0.90
C TYR A 70 21.34 7.42 0.47
N THR A 71 22.57 7.32 0.96
CA THR A 71 23.03 8.09 2.12
C THR A 71 23.37 9.50 1.66
N SER A 72 22.37 10.39 1.63
CA SER A 72 22.66 11.83 1.59
C SER A 72 21.92 12.52 2.72
N LYS A 73 22.71 12.91 3.74
CA LYS A 73 22.29 13.78 4.83
C LYS A 73 21.62 15.02 4.24
N ASN A 74 20.36 15.26 4.62
CA ASN A 74 19.58 16.50 4.47
C ASN A 74 18.79 16.80 3.19
N ASN A 75 18.72 15.92 2.18
CA ASN A 75 17.87 16.15 1.00
C ASN A 75 16.58 15.30 1.03
N VAL A 76 15.69 15.58 1.98
CA VAL A 76 14.31 15.07 1.90
C VAL A 76 13.67 15.71 0.66
N LEU A 77 13.36 14.89 -0.34
CA LEU A 77 12.71 15.32 -1.57
C LEU A 77 11.21 15.47 -1.32
N VAL A 78 10.69 16.67 -1.54
CA VAL A 78 9.25 16.94 -1.56
C VAL A 78 8.84 17.18 -3.00
N SER A 79 7.88 16.41 -3.49
CA SER A 79 7.38 16.60 -4.86
C SER A 79 6.52 17.85 -4.98
N GLY A 80 6.35 18.33 -6.21
CA GLY A 80 5.25 19.22 -6.55
C GLY A 80 3.89 18.55 -6.34
N GLY A 81 2.83 19.34 -6.51
CA GLY A 81 1.45 18.86 -6.49
C GLY A 81 1.12 17.99 -7.71
N LEU A 82 -0.14 17.56 -7.81
CA LEU A 82 -0.69 16.89 -8.98
C LEU A 82 -1.84 17.72 -9.56
N VAL A 83 -1.83 17.94 -10.86
CA VAL A 83 -2.89 18.70 -11.53
C VAL A 83 -4.23 17.98 -11.35
N ASN A 84 -5.26 18.69 -10.90
CA ASN A 84 -6.61 18.17 -10.91
C ASN A 84 -7.19 18.21 -12.33
N LEU A 85 -7.51 17.04 -12.90
CA LEU A 85 -8.07 16.91 -14.25
C LEU A 85 -9.60 17.01 -14.27
N GLY A 86 -10.23 17.27 -13.11
CA GLY A 86 -11.67 17.36 -12.92
C GLY A 86 -12.05 16.83 -11.54
N ASN A 87 -12.29 15.52 -11.48
CA ASN A 87 -12.69 14.77 -10.28
C ASN A 87 -11.62 13.76 -9.85
N THR A 88 -10.34 14.03 -10.15
CA THR A 88 -9.21 13.11 -9.91
C THR A 88 -8.51 13.32 -8.56
N CYS A 89 -9.11 14.05 -7.63
CA CYS A 89 -8.48 14.30 -6.33
C CYS A 89 -8.29 13.02 -5.50
N TYR A 90 -9.18 12.03 -5.63
CA TYR A 90 -9.07 10.74 -4.91
C TYR A 90 -7.81 9.95 -5.26
N LEU A 91 -7.40 9.97 -6.54
CA LEU A 91 -6.17 9.32 -7.00
C LEU A 91 -4.95 10.20 -6.70
N ASN A 92 -5.07 11.52 -6.84
CA ASN A 92 -3.97 12.44 -6.56
C ASN A 92 -3.49 12.28 -5.11
N ALA A 93 -4.42 12.20 -4.15
CA ALA A 93 -4.10 11.98 -2.73
C ALA A 93 -3.32 10.67 -2.52
N GLN A 94 -3.78 9.56 -3.08
CA GLN A 94 -3.11 8.25 -2.92
C GLN A 94 -1.73 8.20 -3.56
N LEU A 95 -1.59 8.79 -4.76
CA LEU A 95 -0.30 8.85 -5.44
C LEU A 95 0.72 9.67 -4.65
N GLN A 96 0.30 10.75 -3.99
CA GLN A 96 1.16 11.52 -3.10
C GLN A 96 1.59 10.70 -1.87
N CYS A 97 0.68 9.95 -1.25
CA CYS A 97 0.99 9.05 -0.14
C CYS A 97 2.04 8.00 -0.53
N ALA A 98 1.86 7.35 -1.69
CA ALA A 98 2.76 6.30 -2.18
C ALA A 98 4.12 6.84 -2.66
N TYR A 99 4.14 7.98 -3.37
CA TYR A 99 5.36 8.57 -3.91
C TYR A 99 6.37 8.97 -2.82
N HIS A 100 5.87 9.38 -1.66
CA HIS A 100 6.70 9.82 -0.54
C HIS A 100 7.20 8.66 0.34
N VAL A 101 6.91 7.41 -0.01
CA VAL A 101 7.63 6.25 0.53
C VAL A 101 8.80 5.92 -0.42
N PRO A 102 10.06 6.15 -0.03
CA PRO A 102 11.20 6.06 -0.95
C PRO A 102 11.34 4.70 -1.65
N LEU A 103 11.20 3.58 -0.92
CA LEU A 103 11.28 2.25 -1.54
C LEU A 103 10.18 2.03 -2.58
N VAL A 104 8.93 2.41 -2.27
CA VAL A 104 7.80 2.32 -3.21
C VAL A 104 8.08 3.14 -4.48
N ARG A 105 8.57 4.37 -4.30
CA ARG A 105 8.96 5.24 -5.42
C ARG A 105 10.04 4.61 -6.29
N GLU A 106 11.10 4.08 -5.69
CA GLU A 106 12.21 3.48 -6.45
C GLU A 106 11.78 2.19 -7.15
N LEU A 107 10.94 1.35 -6.54
CA LEU A 107 10.37 0.15 -7.18
C LEU A 107 9.53 0.51 -8.41
N ILE A 108 8.72 1.57 -8.34
CA ILE A 108 7.92 2.01 -9.47
C ILE A 108 8.81 2.62 -10.57
N LEU A 109 9.80 3.45 -10.20
CA LEU A 109 10.67 4.15 -11.14
C LEU A 109 11.64 3.21 -11.87
N ASN A 110 12.31 2.33 -11.12
CA ASN A 110 13.44 1.55 -11.63
C ASN A 110 13.13 0.05 -11.73
N GLY A 111 12.03 -0.42 -11.13
CA GLY A 111 11.76 -1.84 -10.98
C GLY A 111 12.50 -2.47 -9.81
N PRO A 112 12.32 -3.78 -9.58
CA PRO A 112 13.09 -4.51 -8.59
C PRO A 112 14.58 -4.51 -8.95
N PRO A 113 15.50 -4.47 -7.97
CA PRO A 113 16.92 -4.64 -8.26
C PRO A 113 17.15 -5.99 -8.95
N PRO A 114 18.04 -6.08 -9.96
CA PRO A 114 18.35 -7.35 -10.60
C PRO A 114 18.85 -8.33 -9.54
N LYS A 115 18.32 -9.55 -9.52
CA LYS A 115 18.86 -10.63 -8.69
C LYS A 115 20.34 -10.76 -9.06
N SER A 116 21.25 -10.58 -8.11
CA SER A 116 22.67 -10.82 -8.34
C SER A 116 22.81 -12.25 -8.87
N ALA A 117 23.22 -12.40 -10.13
CA ALA A 117 23.57 -13.72 -10.66
C ALA A 117 24.62 -14.35 -9.73
N PRO A 118 24.56 -15.67 -9.45
CA PRO A 118 25.64 -16.33 -8.73
C PRO A 118 26.97 -16.02 -9.46
N PRO A 119 28.07 -15.80 -8.72
CA PRO A 119 29.35 -15.49 -9.33
C PRO A 119 29.70 -16.62 -10.30
N LYS A 120 29.85 -16.26 -11.58
CA LYS A 120 30.31 -17.19 -12.62
C LYS A 120 31.64 -17.79 -12.13
N PRO A 121 31.80 -19.13 -12.09
CA PRO A 121 33.07 -19.71 -11.68
C PRO A 121 34.16 -19.15 -12.59
N ALA A 122 35.26 -18.67 -11.98
CA ALA A 122 36.37 -18.09 -12.71
C ALA A 122 36.90 -19.13 -13.71
N PRO A 123 37.26 -18.73 -14.95
CA PRO A 123 37.85 -19.66 -15.90
C PRO A 123 39.19 -20.15 -15.34
N VAL A 124 39.29 -21.45 -15.09
CA VAL A 124 40.56 -22.12 -14.78
C VAL A 124 41.37 -22.11 -16.07
N SER A 125 42.42 -21.29 -16.14
CA SER A 125 43.36 -21.33 -17.25
C SER A 125 44.12 -22.66 -17.22
N PRO A 126 44.19 -23.42 -18.33
CA PRO A 126 44.98 -24.64 -18.38
C PRO A 126 46.46 -24.29 -18.34
N ALA A 127 47.20 -25.00 -17.48
CA ALA A 127 48.64 -24.94 -17.38
C ALA A 127 49.29 -25.38 -18.71
N ASN A 128 50.28 -24.61 -19.14
CA ASN A 128 51.07 -24.79 -20.35
C ASN A 128 52.01 -26.00 -20.19
N PRO A 129 51.95 -27.05 -21.03
CA PRO A 129 52.98 -28.07 -21.06
C PRO A 129 54.13 -27.61 -21.96
N GLN A 130 55.34 -27.58 -21.41
CA GLN A 130 56.57 -27.35 -22.15
C GLN A 130 56.82 -28.53 -23.10
N THR A 131 57.13 -28.21 -24.34
CA THR A 131 57.71 -29.11 -25.33
C THR A 131 59.21 -29.25 -25.05
N ASP A 132 59.68 -30.48 -24.88
CA ASP A 132 61.06 -30.86 -25.17
C ASP A 132 61.04 -32.22 -25.88
N GLU A 133 62.03 -32.35 -26.77
CA GLU A 133 62.14 -33.22 -27.93
C GLU A 133 62.49 -34.69 -27.63
N ASP A 134 62.14 -35.54 -28.60
CA ASP A 134 62.84 -36.72 -29.12
C ASP A 134 63.48 -37.76 -28.18
N ASP A 135 63.05 -39.04 -28.31
CA ASP A 135 63.92 -40.13 -28.79
C ASP A 135 63.22 -41.51 -28.82
N ALA A 136 63.16 -42.07 -30.03
CA ALA A 136 63.61 -43.41 -30.45
C ALA A 136 63.35 -44.71 -29.61
N ILE A 137 62.65 -45.64 -30.28
CA ILE A 137 62.91 -47.10 -30.45
C ILE A 137 62.59 -48.06 -29.28
N THR A 138 61.67 -49.01 -29.49
CA THR A 138 61.84 -50.50 -29.52
C THR A 138 60.47 -51.22 -29.43
N GLU A 139 60.10 -51.98 -30.47
CA GLU A 139 60.02 -53.46 -30.52
C GLU A 139 58.87 -54.04 -29.65
N ALA A 140 57.77 -54.51 -30.22
CA ALA A 140 57.55 -55.75 -31.00
C ALA A 140 56.84 -56.83 -30.15
N GLU A 141 55.99 -57.61 -30.85
CA GLU A 141 55.48 -58.96 -30.51
C GLU A 141 54.25 -59.09 -29.56
N ASP A 142 53.24 -59.94 -29.76
CA ASP A 142 52.86 -60.86 -30.85
C ASP A 142 51.48 -61.53 -30.50
N VAL A 143 50.89 -62.27 -31.46
CA VAL A 143 49.92 -63.40 -31.31
C VAL A 143 48.38 -63.15 -31.19
N ALA A 144 47.73 -63.17 -32.36
CA ALA A 144 46.74 -64.14 -32.87
C ALA A 144 45.69 -64.90 -31.99
N LYS A 145 44.44 -64.90 -32.52
CA LYS A 145 43.49 -66.02 -32.80
C LYS A 145 42.13 -66.16 -32.06
N ASP A 146 41.16 -66.45 -32.93
CA ASP A 146 39.92 -67.24 -32.84
C ASP A 146 38.62 -66.67 -32.24
N ASP A 147 37.71 -66.35 -33.17
CA ASP A 147 36.34 -66.88 -33.36
C ASP A 147 35.47 -67.18 -32.11
N ASN A 148 34.38 -66.42 -31.95
CA ASN A 148 33.05 -67.02 -31.88
C ASN A 148 31.93 -66.00 -32.16
N GLU A 149 31.03 -66.39 -33.07
CA GLU A 149 29.76 -65.71 -33.36
C GLU A 149 28.77 -65.91 -32.21
N GLU A 150 28.19 -64.82 -31.68
CA GLU A 150 26.80 -64.87 -31.23
C GLU A 150 26.13 -63.50 -31.45
N LYS A 151 24.94 -63.59 -32.04
CA LYS A 151 24.19 -62.53 -32.70
C LYS A 151 23.19 -61.92 -31.73
N THR A 152 23.35 -60.64 -31.38
CA THR A 152 22.28 -59.82 -30.81
C THR A 152 22.33 -58.40 -31.37
N GLU A 153 21.18 -57.92 -31.81
CA GLU A 153 20.91 -56.68 -32.54
C GLU A 153 21.54 -55.45 -31.88
N ILE A 154 22.28 -54.67 -32.67
CA ILE A 154 22.81 -53.35 -32.32
C ILE A 154 21.83 -52.32 -32.87
N THR A 155 21.14 -51.60 -31.99
CA THR A 155 20.65 -50.25 -32.27
C THR A 155 21.64 -49.28 -31.64
N GLU A 156 22.37 -48.57 -32.50
CA GLU A 156 23.22 -47.44 -32.17
C GLU A 156 22.32 -46.26 -31.77
N GLU A 157 22.38 -45.83 -30.51
CA GLU A 157 22.01 -44.47 -30.13
C GLU A 157 23.19 -43.89 -29.36
N GLU A 158 23.98 -43.09 -30.08
CA GLU A 158 25.00 -42.22 -29.50
C GLU A 158 24.29 -41.19 -28.61
N GLU A 159 24.57 -41.22 -27.30
CA GLU A 159 24.12 -40.19 -26.36
C GLU A 159 24.93 -38.90 -26.61
N GLU A 160 24.41 -38.01 -27.44
CA GLU A 160 24.78 -36.59 -27.39
C GLU A 160 24.13 -35.97 -26.14
N GLU A 161 24.92 -35.75 -25.08
CA GLU A 161 24.54 -34.84 -23.98
C GLU A 161 24.41 -33.41 -24.54
N GLU A 162 23.23 -33.05 -25.03
CA GLU A 162 22.87 -31.66 -25.27
C GLU A 162 22.80 -30.93 -23.91
N ASP A 163 23.80 -30.08 -23.67
CA ASP A 163 23.78 -29.02 -22.66
C ASP A 163 22.44 -28.26 -22.73
N LYS A 164 21.52 -28.57 -21.81
CA LYS A 164 20.27 -27.82 -21.64
C LYS A 164 20.60 -26.42 -21.13
N ILE A 165 20.83 -25.50 -22.07
CA ILE A 165 20.82 -24.07 -21.80
C ILE A 165 19.41 -23.73 -21.29
N GLU A 166 19.27 -23.51 -19.98
CA GLU A 166 18.04 -22.99 -19.40
C GLU A 166 17.62 -21.73 -20.19
N PRO A 167 16.39 -21.66 -20.71
CA PRO A 167 15.96 -20.50 -21.47
C PRO A 167 16.04 -19.27 -20.57
N ILE A 168 16.84 -18.28 -20.99
CA ILE A 168 16.91 -16.94 -20.39
C ILE A 168 15.46 -16.48 -20.14
N PRO A 169 15.07 -16.13 -18.89
CA PRO A 169 13.73 -15.69 -18.61
C PRO A 169 13.39 -14.53 -19.53
N LYS A 170 12.42 -14.72 -20.43
CA LYS A 170 11.86 -13.62 -21.20
C LYS A 170 11.18 -12.71 -20.17
N GLU A 171 11.81 -11.58 -19.83
CA GLU A 171 11.20 -10.58 -18.96
C GLU A 171 9.83 -10.21 -19.57
N GLU A 172 8.75 -10.51 -18.85
CA GLU A 172 7.42 -10.09 -19.30
C GLU A 172 7.42 -8.56 -19.43
N PRO A 173 6.84 -8.01 -20.52
CA PRO A 173 6.79 -6.57 -20.68
C PRO A 173 6.01 -5.95 -19.51
N ALA A 174 6.57 -4.88 -18.94
CA ALA A 174 5.96 -4.13 -17.85
C ALA A 174 4.50 -3.80 -18.16
N SER A 175 3.61 -3.90 -17.16
CA SER A 175 2.19 -3.62 -17.36
C SER A 175 1.98 -2.18 -17.80
N ILE A 176 0.92 -1.93 -18.58
CA ILE A 176 0.55 -0.57 -19.03
C ILE A 176 0.32 0.33 -17.82
N GLY A 177 -0.29 -0.20 -16.76
CA GLY A 177 -0.47 0.50 -15.48
C GLY A 177 0.85 0.92 -14.87
N LEU A 178 1.84 0.01 -14.80
CA LEU A 178 3.16 0.30 -14.28
C LEU A 178 3.90 1.36 -15.10
N LEU A 179 3.91 1.25 -16.43
CA LEU A 179 4.56 2.23 -17.30
C LEU A 179 3.94 3.62 -17.16
N SER A 180 2.61 3.67 -17.03
CA SER A 180 1.89 4.93 -16.86
C SER A 180 2.14 5.56 -15.49
N LEU A 181 2.19 4.74 -14.43
CA LEU A 181 2.51 5.20 -13.08
C LEU A 181 3.97 5.67 -12.97
N ARG A 182 4.90 4.94 -13.59
CA ARG A 182 6.31 5.32 -13.72
C ARG A 182 6.47 6.67 -14.41
N HIS A 183 5.68 6.94 -15.46
CA HIS A 183 5.69 8.25 -16.10
C HIS A 183 5.28 9.36 -15.13
N VAL A 184 4.18 9.18 -14.38
CA VAL A 184 3.74 10.16 -13.38
C VAL A 184 4.81 10.37 -12.31
N PHE A 185 5.41 9.30 -11.78
CA PHE A 185 6.45 9.38 -10.75
C PHE A 185 7.72 10.06 -11.27
N SER A 186 8.05 9.88 -12.55
CA SER A 186 9.17 10.59 -13.20
C SER A 186 8.90 12.10 -13.30
N LEU A 187 7.67 12.49 -13.63
CA LEU A 187 7.26 13.90 -13.62
C LEU A 187 7.31 14.49 -12.19
N MET A 188 6.80 13.76 -11.20
CA MET A 188 6.87 14.17 -9.79
C MET A 188 8.32 14.33 -9.31
N LYS A 189 9.22 13.41 -9.72
CA LYS A 189 10.66 13.48 -9.41
C LYS A 189 11.33 14.68 -10.06
N SER A 190 10.99 14.97 -11.31
CA SER A 190 11.52 16.13 -12.04
C SER A 190 11.03 17.46 -11.47
N GLY A 191 9.80 17.49 -10.94
CA GLY A 191 9.22 18.63 -10.24
C GLY A 191 9.53 18.68 -8.74
N SER A 192 10.32 17.74 -8.21
CA SER A 192 10.69 17.70 -6.80
C SER A 192 11.74 18.76 -6.48
N TYR A 193 11.66 19.30 -5.27
CA TYR A 193 12.61 20.26 -4.76
C TYR A 193 13.16 19.80 -3.41
N SER A 194 14.39 20.22 -3.13
CA SER A 194 14.97 20.02 -1.80
C SER A 194 14.40 21.04 -0.81
N LEU A 195 14.29 20.64 0.44
CA LEU A 195 13.95 21.49 1.57
C LEU A 195 14.99 22.58 1.87
N SER A 196 16.23 22.47 1.37
CA SER A 196 17.17 23.59 1.41
C SER A 196 16.79 24.69 0.40
N SER A 197 16.08 24.32 -0.67
CA SER A 197 15.70 25.20 -1.78
C SER A 197 14.34 25.87 -1.57
N SER A 198 13.49 25.36 -0.67
CA SER A 198 12.20 25.99 -0.34
C SER A 198 12.36 27.32 0.42
N ALA A 199 13.50 27.57 1.07
CA ALA A 199 13.86 28.87 1.64
C ALA A 199 13.98 29.99 0.57
N LEU A 200 14.17 29.62 -0.70
CA LEU A 200 14.21 30.53 -1.85
C LEU A 200 12.85 30.70 -2.56
N GLY A 201 11.76 30.13 -2.03
CA GLY A 201 10.43 30.25 -2.61
C GLY A 201 10.20 29.44 -3.90
N VAL A 202 11.12 28.53 -4.25
CA VAL A 202 10.95 27.62 -5.39
C VAL A 202 9.86 26.59 -5.06
N LYS A 203 8.73 26.67 -5.75
CA LYS A 203 7.64 25.69 -5.67
C LYS A 203 7.84 24.62 -6.74
N GLY A 204 7.69 23.35 -6.35
CA GLY A 204 7.72 22.23 -7.29
C GLY A 204 6.63 22.37 -8.36
N LEU A 205 6.96 22.00 -9.61
CA LEU A 205 6.01 22.00 -10.72
C LEU A 205 4.99 20.86 -10.54
N PRO A 206 3.68 21.13 -10.71
CA PRO A 206 2.69 20.08 -10.57
C PRO A 206 2.78 19.08 -11.72
N ALA A 207 2.74 17.79 -11.40
CA ALA A 207 2.74 16.73 -12.40
C ALA A 207 1.31 16.39 -12.87
N SER A 208 1.17 15.98 -14.14
CA SER A 208 -0.13 15.58 -14.70
C SER A 208 -0.32 14.07 -14.61
N THR A 209 -1.50 13.65 -14.15
CA THR A 209 -1.93 12.24 -14.11
C THR A 209 -2.66 11.81 -15.38
N PHE A 210 -2.67 12.64 -16.43
CA PHE A 210 -3.49 12.44 -17.64
C PHE A 210 -3.16 11.13 -18.37
N ILE A 211 -1.87 10.79 -18.51
CA ILE A 211 -1.44 9.56 -19.18
C ILE A 211 -1.90 8.33 -18.41
N LEU A 212 -1.81 8.36 -17.08
CA LEU A 212 -2.32 7.29 -16.21
C LEU A 212 -3.82 7.11 -16.38
N CYS A 213 -4.59 8.20 -16.29
CA CYS A 213 -6.04 8.14 -16.43
C CYS A 213 -6.46 7.63 -17.82
N ARG A 214 -5.81 8.12 -18.89
CA ARG A 214 -6.07 7.70 -20.26
C ARG A 214 -5.80 6.21 -20.48
N ASN A 215 -4.67 5.71 -20.00
CA ASN A 215 -4.24 4.33 -20.26
C ASN A 215 -5.00 3.30 -19.42
N LEU A 216 -5.42 3.67 -18.21
CA LEU A 216 -6.26 2.82 -17.35
C LEU A 216 -7.77 2.99 -17.64
N GLY A 217 -8.14 3.93 -18.52
CA GLY A 217 -9.54 4.23 -18.83
C GLY A 217 -10.29 4.84 -17.66
N ILE A 218 -9.60 5.57 -16.77
CA ILE A 218 -10.21 6.27 -15.65
C ILE A 218 -10.88 7.54 -16.16
N SER A 219 -12.19 7.67 -15.89
CA SER A 219 -12.94 8.88 -16.21
C SER A 219 -12.52 10.02 -15.28
N VAL A 220 -11.99 11.11 -15.85
CA VAL A 220 -11.62 12.31 -15.08
C VAL A 220 -12.83 13.13 -14.63
N LEU A 221 -14.02 12.80 -15.12
CA LEU A 221 -15.28 13.48 -14.80
C LEU A 221 -16.05 12.78 -13.68
N GLU A 222 -15.66 11.58 -13.29
CA GLU A 222 -16.33 10.79 -12.25
C GLU A 222 -15.50 10.78 -10.97
N GLN A 223 -16.16 11.05 -9.83
CA GLN A 223 -15.54 10.79 -8.53
C GLN A 223 -15.57 9.29 -8.26
N GLN A 224 -14.47 8.75 -7.77
CA GLN A 224 -14.35 7.36 -7.35
C GLN A 224 -13.89 7.31 -5.89
N ASP A 225 -13.99 6.13 -5.30
CA ASP A 225 -13.51 5.89 -3.96
C ASP A 225 -11.97 5.80 -3.93
N SER A 226 -11.35 6.54 -3.01
CA SER A 226 -9.89 6.60 -2.89
C SER A 226 -9.28 5.28 -2.40
N GLN A 227 -9.98 4.53 -1.54
CA GLN A 227 -9.54 3.21 -1.06
C GLN A 227 -9.62 2.19 -2.21
N GLU A 228 -10.76 2.12 -2.90
CA GLU A 228 -10.99 1.18 -3.99
C GLU A 228 -9.99 1.39 -5.14
N PHE A 229 -9.74 2.65 -5.52
CA PHE A 229 -8.76 3.00 -6.56
C PHE A 229 -7.38 2.37 -6.28
N TRP A 230 -6.85 2.55 -5.07
CA TRP A 230 -5.51 2.06 -4.72
C TRP A 230 -5.48 0.53 -4.65
N LYS A 231 -6.51 -0.08 -4.05
CA LYS A 231 -6.66 -1.52 -3.93
C LYS A 231 -6.73 -2.23 -5.28
N LEU A 232 -7.37 -1.61 -6.28
CA LEU A 232 -7.44 -2.13 -7.64
C LEU A 232 -6.18 -1.84 -8.45
N LEU A 233 -5.51 -0.71 -8.21
CA LEU A 233 -4.30 -0.35 -8.94
C LEU A 233 -3.14 -1.29 -8.61
N LEU A 234 -2.93 -1.63 -7.33
CA LEU A 234 -1.78 -2.41 -6.88
C LEU A 234 -1.59 -3.75 -7.66
N PRO A 235 -2.60 -4.63 -7.79
CA PRO A 235 -2.49 -5.85 -8.58
C PRO A 235 -2.25 -5.60 -10.08
N GLU A 236 -2.82 -4.54 -10.65
CA GLU A 236 -2.69 -4.19 -12.07
C GLU A 236 -1.25 -3.77 -12.44
N LEU A 237 -0.45 -3.33 -11.47
CA LEU A 237 0.96 -3.00 -11.68
C LEU A 237 1.82 -4.22 -11.99
N LYS A 238 1.35 -5.44 -11.70
CA LYS A 238 2.12 -6.70 -11.82
C LYS A 238 3.50 -6.61 -11.13
N LEU A 239 3.56 -5.93 -9.99
CA LEU A 239 4.75 -5.82 -9.15
C LEU A 239 4.50 -6.51 -7.79
N PRO A 240 4.77 -7.83 -7.67
CA PRO A 240 4.46 -8.57 -6.45
C PRO A 240 5.16 -7.99 -5.22
N ILE A 241 6.43 -7.61 -5.34
CA ILE A 241 7.20 -6.98 -4.25
C ILE A 241 6.50 -5.71 -3.71
N LEU A 242 5.86 -4.93 -4.59
CA LEU A 242 5.11 -3.75 -4.14
C LEU A 242 3.85 -4.15 -3.38
N ALA A 243 3.11 -5.15 -3.86
CA ALA A 243 1.93 -5.66 -3.17
C ALA A 243 2.29 -6.28 -1.81
N ASP A 244 3.41 -6.98 -1.72
CA ASP A 244 3.90 -7.64 -0.50
C ASP A 244 4.18 -6.63 0.63
N ILE A 245 4.65 -5.42 0.29
CA ILE A 245 4.89 -4.35 1.27
C ILE A 245 3.58 -3.91 1.97
N TYR A 246 2.45 -3.96 1.25
CA TYR A 246 1.12 -3.60 1.76
C TYR A 246 0.33 -4.82 2.27
N SER A 247 0.74 -6.02 1.89
CA SER A 247 0.04 -7.27 2.20
C SER A 247 0.25 -7.68 3.65
N GLY A 248 -0.84 -7.92 4.38
CA GLY A 248 -0.84 -8.58 5.68
C GLY A 248 -1.79 -9.78 5.69
N SER A 249 -1.80 -10.52 6.79
CA SER A 249 -2.74 -11.62 7.05
C SER A 249 -3.30 -11.59 8.48
N TYR A 250 -4.52 -12.10 8.63
CA TYR A 250 -5.15 -12.40 9.91
C TYR A 250 -5.78 -13.80 9.85
N GLU A 251 -6.06 -14.38 11.02
CA GLU A 251 -6.68 -15.69 11.15
C GLU A 251 -8.14 -15.57 11.56
N ASP A 252 -9.06 -15.97 10.68
CA ASP A 252 -10.45 -16.15 11.04
C ASP A 252 -10.65 -17.50 11.71
N TYR A 253 -11.40 -17.50 12.82
CA TYR A 253 -11.77 -18.71 13.51
C TYR A 253 -13.28 -18.77 13.78
N ILE A 254 -13.81 -19.99 13.74
CA ILE A 254 -15.15 -20.31 14.21
C ILE A 254 -15.04 -21.50 15.16
N SER A 255 -15.52 -21.35 16.38
CA SER A 255 -15.46 -22.38 17.43
C SER A 255 -16.85 -22.70 17.94
N ALA A 256 -17.26 -23.98 17.85
CA ALA A 256 -18.56 -24.42 18.35
C ALA A 256 -18.65 -24.34 19.87
N GLN A 257 -19.80 -23.92 20.38
CA GLN A 257 -20.09 -23.78 21.82
C GLN A 257 -20.85 -24.98 22.43
N ASP A 258 -20.96 -26.07 21.67
CA ASP A 258 -21.70 -27.29 22.07
C ASP A 258 -20.84 -28.30 22.86
N GLY A 259 -19.61 -27.95 23.22
CA GLY A 259 -18.67 -28.83 23.91
C GLY A 259 -18.00 -29.88 23.02
N SER A 260 -18.26 -29.87 21.71
CA SER A 260 -17.66 -30.83 20.76
C SER A 260 -16.19 -30.55 20.44
N GLY A 261 -15.68 -29.37 20.80
CA GLY A 261 -14.31 -28.93 20.46
C GLY A 261 -14.08 -28.66 18.97
N ARG A 262 -15.15 -28.65 18.14
CA ARG A 262 -15.04 -28.39 16.70
C ARG A 262 -14.68 -26.94 16.45
N GLU A 263 -13.57 -26.73 15.73
CA GLU A 263 -13.15 -25.42 15.26
C GLU A 263 -12.81 -25.44 13.76
N ARG A 264 -12.94 -24.28 13.14
CA ARG A 264 -12.44 -24.01 11.79
C ARG A 264 -11.59 -22.76 11.84
N ARG A 265 -10.35 -22.86 11.36
CA ARG A 265 -9.45 -21.72 11.18
C ARG A 265 -9.16 -21.49 9.70
N ARG A 266 -8.99 -20.24 9.32
CA ARG A 266 -8.65 -19.84 7.96
C ARG A 266 -7.76 -18.60 8.02
N GLU A 267 -6.63 -18.66 7.34
CA GLU A 267 -5.83 -17.46 7.10
C GLU A 267 -6.41 -16.67 5.93
N GLU A 268 -6.60 -15.37 6.13
CA GLU A 268 -7.05 -14.42 5.11
C GLU A 268 -6.01 -13.31 4.94
N THR A 269 -5.74 -12.93 3.69
CA THR A 269 -4.82 -11.85 3.36
C THR A 269 -5.57 -10.55 3.08
N PHE A 270 -4.94 -9.43 3.39
CA PHE A 270 -5.49 -8.09 3.19
C PHE A 270 -4.43 -7.10 2.70
N LEU A 271 -4.88 -6.07 1.96
CA LEU A 271 -4.07 -4.90 1.61
C LEU A 271 -4.39 -3.69 2.51
N ASP A 272 -5.59 -3.70 3.10
CA ASP A 272 -6.12 -2.65 3.95
C ASP A 272 -7.08 -3.23 4.99
N ILE A 273 -7.12 -2.65 6.19
CA ILE A 273 -8.07 -3.01 7.24
C ILE A 273 -9.13 -1.92 7.32
N SER A 274 -10.40 -2.30 7.16
CA SER A 274 -11.52 -1.36 7.20
C SER A 274 -12.17 -1.29 8.59
N LEU A 275 -11.89 -0.22 9.32
CA LEU A 275 -12.30 0.02 10.70
C LEU A 275 -13.63 0.75 10.81
N GLU A 276 -14.44 0.35 11.79
CA GLU A 276 -15.62 1.10 12.17
C GLU A 276 -15.27 2.34 12.98
N VAL A 277 -15.86 3.47 12.61
CA VAL A 277 -15.60 4.78 13.24
C VAL A 277 -16.42 4.98 14.52
N SER A 278 -17.39 4.10 14.79
CA SER A 278 -18.30 4.14 15.95
C SER A 278 -17.58 4.10 17.29
N SER A 279 -16.45 3.39 17.34
CA SER A 279 -15.63 3.11 18.53
C SER A 279 -14.92 4.36 19.09
N GLY A 280 -14.76 5.41 18.26
CA GLY A 280 -14.11 6.67 18.63
C GLY A 280 -12.59 6.72 18.49
N SER A 281 -11.88 5.60 18.35
CA SER A 281 -10.43 5.59 18.10
C SER A 281 -9.94 4.35 17.33
N VAL A 282 -8.77 4.46 16.68
CA VAL A 282 -8.16 3.35 15.92
C VAL A 282 -7.93 2.12 16.80
N ILE A 283 -7.30 2.30 17.96
CA ILE A 283 -7.01 1.18 18.88
C ILE A 283 -8.31 0.50 19.29
N HIS A 284 -9.32 1.27 19.70
CA HIS A 284 -10.58 0.69 20.12
C HIS A 284 -11.27 -0.07 18.97
N SER A 285 -11.30 0.47 17.74
CA SER A 285 -11.83 -0.27 16.58
C SER A 285 -11.10 -1.58 16.33
N MET A 286 -9.77 -1.57 16.45
CA MET A 286 -8.94 -2.77 16.28
C MET A 286 -9.27 -3.83 17.33
N GLU A 287 -9.39 -3.43 18.59
CA GLU A 287 -9.80 -4.35 19.66
C GLU A 287 -11.21 -4.90 19.47
N GLU A 288 -12.16 -4.07 19.04
CA GLU A 288 -13.51 -4.53 18.75
C GLU A 288 -13.54 -5.54 17.60
N GLN A 289 -12.69 -5.35 16.58
CA GLN A 289 -12.64 -6.23 15.42
C GLN A 289 -11.87 -7.54 15.70
N PHE A 290 -10.76 -7.49 16.45
CA PHE A 290 -9.86 -8.63 16.62
C PHE A 290 -9.92 -9.31 18.01
N LYS A 291 -10.45 -8.66 19.05
CA LYS A 291 -10.58 -9.27 20.39
C LYS A 291 -12.00 -9.71 20.73
N LYS A 292 -13.03 -9.11 20.13
CA LYS A 292 -14.43 -9.39 20.46
C LYS A 292 -15.02 -10.36 19.43
N PRO A 293 -15.17 -11.66 19.75
CA PRO A 293 -15.87 -12.59 18.86
C PRO A 293 -17.37 -12.28 18.81
N GLU A 294 -17.96 -12.50 17.64
CA GLU A 294 -19.39 -12.50 17.39
C GLU A 294 -19.99 -13.86 17.78
N LEU A 295 -21.10 -13.86 18.50
CA LEU A 295 -21.86 -15.07 18.78
C LEU A 295 -22.84 -15.35 17.63
N LEU A 296 -22.61 -16.46 16.95
CA LEU A 296 -23.56 -17.03 15.99
C LEU A 296 -24.53 -17.91 16.76
N SER A 297 -25.80 -17.54 16.81
CA SER A 297 -26.83 -18.28 17.54
C SER A 297 -27.78 -19.03 16.62
N GLU A 298 -28.04 -20.29 16.94
CA GLU A 298 -29.10 -21.07 16.30
C GLU A 298 -30.47 -20.39 16.46
N LYS A 299 -30.75 -19.78 17.62
CA LYS A 299 -32.03 -19.12 17.91
C LYS A 299 -32.30 -17.92 17.01
N GLU A 300 -31.25 -17.17 16.67
CA GLU A 300 -31.31 -16.03 15.75
C GLU A 300 -31.26 -16.47 14.27
N GLY A 301 -31.10 -17.77 14.02
CA GLY A 301 -31.05 -18.36 12.69
C GLY A 301 -29.70 -18.23 11.98
N ASN A 302 -28.71 -17.56 12.59
CA ASN A 302 -27.35 -17.38 12.08
C ASN A 302 -26.34 -18.42 12.60
N GLY A 303 -26.80 -19.42 13.38
CA GLY A 303 -25.97 -20.51 13.90
C GLY A 303 -25.06 -21.19 12.86
N TRP A 304 -23.89 -21.60 13.30
CA TRP A 304 -22.85 -22.17 12.45
C TRP A 304 -23.17 -23.63 12.10
N ARG A 305 -22.82 -24.03 10.86
CA ARG A 305 -22.95 -25.40 10.40
C ARG A 305 -21.55 -26.01 10.24
N PRO A 306 -21.10 -26.91 11.14
CA PRO A 306 -19.75 -27.44 11.11
C PRO A 306 -19.47 -28.28 9.85
N GLU A 307 -20.44 -29.12 9.48
CA GLU A 307 -20.33 -30.03 8.34
C GLU A 307 -21.57 -29.97 7.45
N LYS A 308 -21.40 -30.33 6.17
CA LYS A 308 -22.51 -30.35 5.22
C LYS A 308 -23.52 -31.42 5.63
N GLY A 309 -24.69 -31.00 6.09
CA GLY A 309 -25.78 -31.89 6.52
C GLY A 309 -26.00 -31.93 8.03
N ALA A 310 -25.02 -31.50 8.85
CA ALA A 310 -25.17 -31.42 10.30
C ALA A 310 -26.17 -30.32 10.72
N ASP A 311 -26.70 -30.39 11.94
CA ASP A 311 -27.51 -29.31 12.48
C ASP A 311 -26.68 -28.06 12.76
N LYS A 312 -27.36 -26.91 12.83
CA LYS A 312 -26.71 -25.65 13.21
C LYS A 312 -26.43 -25.68 14.70
N VAL A 313 -25.31 -25.11 15.10
CA VAL A 313 -24.90 -24.98 16.50
C VAL A 313 -24.55 -23.54 16.80
N ASP A 314 -24.66 -23.18 18.08
CA ASP A 314 -24.10 -21.92 18.56
C ASP A 314 -22.57 -21.96 18.40
N ALA A 315 -21.98 -20.86 17.91
CA ALA A 315 -20.55 -20.77 17.69
C ALA A 315 -20.03 -19.36 17.91
N LEU A 316 -18.77 -19.24 18.34
CA LEU A 316 -18.05 -17.97 18.38
C LEU A 316 -17.27 -17.82 17.09
N LYS A 317 -17.51 -16.73 16.38
CA LYS A 317 -16.74 -16.33 15.19
C LYS A 317 -15.90 -15.11 15.54
N GLY A 318 -14.62 -15.16 15.27
CA GLY A 318 -13.73 -14.01 15.47
C GLY A 318 -12.58 -14.01 14.47
N SER A 319 -11.78 -12.96 14.52
CA SER A 319 -10.57 -12.79 13.71
C SER A 319 -9.41 -12.47 14.65
N LEU A 320 -8.26 -13.09 14.45
CA LEU A 320 -7.06 -12.91 15.26
C LEU A 320 -5.97 -12.26 14.40
N LEU A 321 -5.42 -11.15 14.89
CA LEU A 321 -4.31 -10.49 14.23
C LEU A 321 -3.00 -11.06 14.77
N ARG A 322 -2.17 -11.64 13.88
CA ARG A 322 -0.85 -12.14 14.26
C ARG A 322 0.24 -11.10 13.99
N ALA A 323 1.24 -11.03 14.86
CA ALA A 323 2.36 -10.12 14.71
C ALA A 323 3.16 -10.40 13.42
N GLN A 324 3.34 -11.67 13.05
CA GLN A 324 4.01 -12.01 11.79
C GLN A 324 3.15 -11.72 10.54
N GLY A 325 1.83 -11.64 10.70
CA GLY A 325 0.89 -11.30 9.64
C GLY A 325 0.78 -9.80 9.35
N LEU A 326 1.43 -8.95 10.16
CA LEU A 326 1.37 -7.51 9.94
C LEU A 326 2.18 -7.09 8.68
N PRO A 327 1.76 -6.03 7.94
CA PRO A 327 2.51 -5.53 6.77
C PRO A 327 3.55 -4.46 7.13
N SER A 328 4.54 -4.21 6.27
CA SER A 328 5.47 -3.08 6.45
C SER A 328 4.78 -1.72 6.28
N LEU A 329 3.81 -1.61 5.37
CA LEU A 329 2.92 -0.47 5.20
C LEU A 329 1.49 -0.87 5.57
N LEU A 330 1.02 -0.40 6.71
CA LEU A 330 -0.33 -0.68 7.19
C LEU A 330 -1.30 0.41 6.72
N GLN A 331 -2.28 0.03 5.88
CA GLN A 331 -3.35 0.92 5.45
C GLN A 331 -4.63 0.65 6.24
N LEU A 332 -5.16 1.70 6.87
CA LEU A 332 -6.40 1.66 7.63
C LEU A 332 -7.45 2.51 6.94
N HIS A 333 -8.52 1.86 6.49
CA HIS A 333 -9.69 2.52 5.94
C HIS A 333 -10.71 2.82 7.04
N LEU A 334 -11.14 4.07 7.15
CA LEU A 334 -12.14 4.48 8.13
C LEU A 334 -13.52 4.48 7.49
N LYS A 335 -14.38 3.51 7.87
CA LYS A 335 -15.76 3.35 7.36
C LYS A 335 -16.64 4.53 7.80
N ARG A 336 -16.50 5.65 7.11
CA ARG A 336 -17.26 6.89 7.38
C ARG A 336 -18.53 7.01 6.58
N PHE A 337 -18.79 6.12 5.63
CA PHE A 337 -20.07 6.10 4.92
C PHE A 337 -20.91 4.96 5.47
N ARG A 338 -22.12 5.29 5.91
CA ARG A 338 -23.09 4.31 6.42
C ARG A 338 -24.38 4.44 5.64
N TYR A 339 -24.88 3.29 5.21
CA TYR A 339 -26.22 3.15 4.67
C TYR A 339 -27.22 2.98 5.81
N ASP A 340 -28.20 3.88 5.91
CA ASP A 340 -29.33 3.71 6.79
C ASP A 340 -30.47 3.02 6.04
N TRP A 341 -30.72 1.75 6.39
CA TRP A 341 -31.75 0.93 5.76
C TRP A 341 -33.18 1.39 6.05
N GLN A 342 -33.41 2.11 7.16
CA GLN A 342 -34.74 2.59 7.51
C GLN A 342 -35.11 3.80 6.67
N THR A 343 -34.13 4.66 6.37
CA THR A 343 -34.35 5.87 5.60
C THR A 343 -33.97 5.75 4.12
N ASP A 344 -33.30 4.66 3.72
CA ASP A 344 -32.73 4.47 2.38
C ASP A 344 -31.80 5.63 1.97
N VAL A 345 -30.96 6.07 2.92
CA VAL A 345 -30.05 7.22 2.74
C VAL A 345 -28.63 6.83 3.11
N MET A 346 -27.71 7.16 2.21
CA MET A 346 -26.28 7.14 2.49
C MET A 346 -25.88 8.42 3.23
N SER A 347 -25.21 8.26 4.37
CA SER A 347 -24.76 9.39 5.18
C SER A 347 -23.28 9.27 5.54
N LYS A 348 -22.63 10.43 5.69
CA LYS A 348 -21.24 10.51 6.15
C LYS A 348 -21.17 10.73 7.67
N ILE A 349 -20.44 9.87 8.35
CA ILE A 349 -20.09 9.93 9.76
C ILE A 349 -18.93 10.91 9.96
N ASN A 350 -19.28 12.12 10.39
CA ASN A 350 -18.33 13.17 10.73
C ASN A 350 -18.04 13.23 12.24
N ASP A 351 -18.28 12.14 12.98
CA ASP A 351 -17.95 12.06 14.40
C ASP A 351 -16.44 12.09 14.63
N LYS A 352 -16.08 12.53 15.85
CA LYS A 352 -14.69 12.62 16.28
C LYS A 352 -14.11 11.21 16.35
N PHE A 353 -13.02 10.97 15.65
CA PHE A 353 -12.28 9.72 15.67
C PHE A 353 -10.79 10.01 15.81
N GLU A 354 -10.19 9.42 16.83
CA GLU A 354 -8.80 9.67 17.20
C GLU A 354 -7.87 8.60 16.65
N PHE A 355 -6.73 9.03 16.16
CA PHE A 355 -5.65 8.16 15.73
C PHE A 355 -4.32 8.73 16.24
N PRO A 356 -3.45 7.90 16.84
CA PRO A 356 -2.19 8.36 17.38
C PRO A 356 -1.15 8.55 16.26
N GLU A 357 -0.09 9.29 16.55
CA GLU A 357 1.06 9.37 15.64
C GLU A 357 1.89 8.07 15.65
N GLU A 358 2.03 7.49 16.85
CA GLU A 358 2.62 6.18 17.09
C GLU A 358 1.52 5.20 17.47
N LEU A 359 1.35 4.15 16.68
CA LEU A 359 0.34 3.12 16.85
C LEU A 359 1.03 1.85 17.36
N ASP A 360 0.69 1.46 18.57
CA ASP A 360 1.12 0.20 19.17
C ASP A 360 0.01 -0.84 19.03
N LEU A 361 0.32 -1.95 18.35
CA LEU A 361 -0.59 -3.08 18.14
C LEU A 361 -0.26 -4.29 19.03
N SER A 362 0.71 -4.17 19.94
CA SER A 362 1.13 -5.27 20.82
C SER A 362 -0.04 -5.86 21.60
N GLU A 363 -0.90 -5.00 22.15
CA GLU A 363 -2.07 -5.43 22.91
C GLU A 363 -3.15 -6.09 22.03
N VAL A 364 -3.17 -5.82 20.72
CA VAL A 364 -4.17 -6.36 19.77
C VAL A 364 -3.72 -7.72 19.22
N CYS A 365 -2.42 -7.92 19.06
CA CYS A 365 -1.86 -9.16 18.53
C CYS A 365 -1.89 -10.30 19.55
N THR A 366 -2.11 -11.53 19.07
CA THR A 366 -2.32 -12.71 19.94
C THR A 366 -1.04 -13.48 20.31
N ASP A 367 0.05 -13.20 19.62
CA ASP A 367 1.27 -14.02 19.51
C ASP A 367 2.54 -13.20 19.81
N VAL A 368 2.40 -12.05 20.46
CA VAL A 368 3.52 -11.17 20.76
C VAL A 368 4.42 -11.79 21.81
N GLU A 369 5.54 -12.35 21.36
CA GLU A 369 6.68 -12.63 22.23
C GLU A 369 7.50 -11.35 22.43
N LYS A 370 8.30 -11.29 23.51
CA LYS A 370 9.12 -10.09 23.85
C LYS A 370 10.05 -9.65 22.71
N GLU A 371 10.48 -10.58 21.87
CA GLU A 371 11.36 -10.32 20.71
C GLU A 371 10.61 -9.70 19.52
N GLU A 372 9.28 -9.69 19.54
CA GLU A 372 8.42 -9.20 18.45
C GLU A 372 7.68 -7.90 18.77
N GLU A 373 7.82 -7.36 19.99
CA GLU A 373 7.20 -6.10 20.40
C GLU A 373 7.52 -4.96 19.41
N GLU A 374 8.77 -4.86 18.94
CA GLU A 374 9.17 -3.85 17.96
C GLU A 374 8.47 -3.97 16.59
N ARG A 375 7.99 -5.16 16.22
CA ARG A 375 7.27 -5.39 14.95
C ARG A 375 5.83 -4.88 14.99
N THR A 376 5.31 -4.65 16.20
CA THR A 376 3.93 -4.22 16.42
C THR A 376 3.78 -2.69 16.49
N ILE A 377 4.91 -1.96 16.45
CA ILE A 377 4.94 -0.50 16.54
C ILE A 377 4.97 0.13 15.15
N TYR A 378 4.09 1.10 14.95
CA TYR A 378 3.83 1.75 13.68
C TYR A 378 3.88 3.28 13.81
N ASP A 379 4.52 3.93 12.84
CA ASP A 379 4.62 5.38 12.75
C ASP A 379 3.74 5.93 11.63
N LEU A 380 2.92 6.93 11.95
CA LEU A 380 1.99 7.54 10.99
C LEU A 380 2.75 8.27 9.88
N GLN A 381 2.47 7.93 8.63
CA GLN A 381 3.19 8.47 7.48
C GLN A 381 2.33 9.39 6.63
N SER A 382 1.08 9.00 6.38
CA SER A 382 0.15 9.85 5.64
C SER A 382 -1.30 9.61 6.04
N ILE A 383 -2.11 10.63 5.74
CA ILE A 383 -3.53 10.67 6.02
C ILE A 383 -4.21 11.19 4.76
N VAL A 384 -5.14 10.42 4.19
CA VAL A 384 -6.06 10.93 3.17
C VAL A 384 -7.28 11.49 3.88
N VAL A 385 -7.62 12.75 3.61
CA VAL A 385 -8.77 13.43 4.17
C VAL A 385 -9.82 13.60 3.10
N HIS A 386 -11.08 13.32 3.46
CA HIS A 386 -12.24 13.59 2.64
C HIS A 386 -13.06 14.74 3.24
N VAL A 387 -13.30 15.79 2.46
CA VAL A 387 -14.21 16.88 2.80
C VAL A 387 -15.43 16.83 1.90
N GLY A 388 -16.62 17.04 2.48
CA GLY A 388 -17.90 16.92 1.78
C GLY A 388 -18.75 15.76 2.28
N GLU A 389 -19.72 15.38 1.46
CA GLU A 389 -20.81 14.47 1.77
C GLU A 389 -20.76 13.24 0.84
N PHE A 390 -21.76 12.35 0.93
CA PHE A 390 -21.86 11.22 0.01
C PHE A 390 -22.09 11.70 -1.42
N GLY A 391 -21.30 11.19 -2.39
CA GLY A 391 -21.43 11.50 -3.82
C GLY A 391 -20.90 12.86 -4.26
N SER A 392 -20.41 13.69 -3.33
CA SER A 392 -19.78 14.97 -3.65
C SER A 392 -18.79 15.35 -2.55
N GLY A 393 -17.52 15.33 -2.90
CA GLY A 393 -16.48 15.80 -1.99
C GLY A 393 -15.15 16.04 -2.67
N HIS A 394 -14.15 16.27 -1.85
CA HIS A 394 -12.78 16.53 -2.27
C HIS A 394 -11.81 15.77 -1.39
N TYR A 395 -10.80 15.17 -2.02
CA TYR A 395 -9.76 14.41 -1.36
C TYR A 395 -8.45 15.19 -1.40
N TYR A 396 -7.74 15.20 -0.28
CA TYR A 396 -6.38 15.72 -0.18
C TYR A 396 -5.59 14.88 0.81
N ALA A 397 -4.26 14.96 0.74
CA ALA A 397 -3.39 14.16 1.60
C ALA A 397 -2.55 15.05 2.52
N TYR A 398 -2.40 14.63 3.78
CA TYR A 398 -1.30 15.05 4.63
C TYR A 398 -0.24 13.97 4.59
N VAL A 399 1.00 14.35 4.29
CA VAL A 399 2.09 13.39 4.14
C VAL A 399 3.31 13.90 4.91
N ARG A 400 4.00 12.95 5.53
CA ARG A 400 5.32 13.11 6.15
C ARG A 400 6.36 12.46 5.21
N PRO A 401 7.07 13.25 4.37
CA PRO A 401 8.02 12.74 3.36
C PRO A 401 9.19 11.94 3.93
N ASP A 402 9.60 12.26 5.16
CA ASP A 402 10.58 11.50 5.93
C ASP A 402 10.02 11.31 7.33
N ILE A 403 9.72 10.06 7.69
CA ILE A 403 9.13 9.66 8.97
C ILE A 403 10.01 10.06 10.16
N ARG A 404 11.32 10.18 9.95
CA ARG A 404 12.28 10.58 10.99
C ARG A 404 12.24 12.08 11.28
N SER A 405 11.50 12.85 10.48
CA SER A 405 11.36 14.29 10.61
C SER A 405 9.93 14.68 10.94
N ASP A 406 9.72 15.65 11.83
CA ASP A 406 8.38 16.14 12.19
C ASP A 406 7.83 17.17 11.18
N ARG A 407 8.13 17.00 9.89
CA ARG A 407 7.73 17.94 8.83
C ARG A 407 6.58 17.37 8.03
N TRP A 408 5.41 18.00 8.19
CA TRP A 408 4.18 17.62 7.49
C TRP A 408 3.88 18.56 6.33
N TYR A 409 3.32 17.99 5.27
CA TYR A 409 2.92 18.71 4.08
C TYR A 409 1.49 18.33 3.71
N ARG A 410 0.68 19.34 3.41
CA ARG A 410 -0.63 19.21 2.80
C ARG A 410 -0.47 19.22 1.29
N PHE A 411 -0.91 18.15 0.65
CA PHE A 411 -1.02 18.00 -0.79
C PHE A 411 -2.50 18.09 -1.18
N ASP A 412 -2.86 19.26 -1.69
CA ASP A 412 -4.20 19.56 -2.18
C ASP A 412 -4.11 19.83 -3.69
N ASP A 413 -4.20 18.75 -4.46
CA ASP A 413 -3.93 18.74 -5.89
C ASP A 413 -2.59 19.43 -6.23
N ASP A 414 -2.64 20.55 -6.95
CA ASP A 414 -1.47 21.29 -7.43
C ASP A 414 -0.79 22.10 -6.32
N LYS A 415 -1.45 22.26 -5.16
CA LYS A 415 -0.98 23.07 -4.04
C LYS A 415 -0.33 22.19 -2.97
N VAL A 416 0.94 22.48 -2.71
CA VAL A 416 1.71 21.89 -1.61
C VAL A 416 1.97 22.94 -0.55
N THR A 417 1.58 22.66 0.70
CA THR A 417 1.72 23.61 1.82
C THR A 417 2.33 22.91 3.03
N PRO A 418 3.42 23.42 3.62
CA PRO A 418 3.92 22.91 4.90
C PRO A 418 2.91 23.20 6.02
N VAL A 419 2.70 22.24 6.91
CA VAL A 419 1.74 22.34 8.01
C VAL A 419 2.32 21.74 9.29
N ASP A 420 1.81 22.18 10.45
CA ASP A 420 2.15 21.58 11.73
C ASP A 420 1.22 20.38 12.01
N PHE A 421 1.73 19.38 12.74
CA PHE A 421 0.95 18.19 13.08
C PHE A 421 -0.33 18.51 13.87
N LYS A 422 -0.32 19.59 14.67
CA LYS A 422 -1.51 20.10 15.38
C LYS A 422 -2.65 20.47 14.43
N ASP A 423 -2.33 21.05 13.28
CA ASP A 423 -3.31 21.41 12.26
C ASP A 423 -3.84 20.17 11.54
N VAL A 424 -2.94 19.21 11.27
CA VAL A 424 -3.28 17.90 10.67
C VAL A 424 -4.33 17.17 11.53
N ILE A 425 -4.07 17.04 12.84
CA ILE A 425 -5.01 16.42 13.79
C ILE A 425 -6.33 17.19 13.83
N ALA A 426 -6.26 18.51 13.97
CA ALA A 426 -7.44 19.33 14.13
C ALA A 426 -8.37 19.23 12.92
N ASP A 427 -7.82 19.08 11.72
CA ASP A 427 -8.56 18.88 10.48
C ASP A 427 -9.10 17.44 10.35
N SER A 428 -8.26 16.45 10.69
CA SER A 428 -8.50 15.04 10.36
C SER A 428 -9.40 14.29 11.35
N TYR A 429 -9.46 14.69 12.62
CA TYR A 429 -10.25 13.94 13.62
C TYR A 429 -11.77 14.05 13.42
N GLY A 430 -12.25 15.08 12.73
CA GLY A 430 -13.69 15.34 12.59
C GLY A 430 -14.35 15.94 13.84
N GLY A 431 -15.68 15.87 13.92
CA GLY A 431 -16.48 16.38 15.05
C GLY A 431 -16.66 17.91 15.10
N ARG A 432 -16.13 18.65 14.13
CA ARG A 432 -16.22 20.12 14.07
C ARG A 432 -17.67 20.63 13.99
N ALA A 433 -18.53 19.94 13.25
CA ALA A 433 -19.96 20.29 13.14
C ALA A 433 -20.68 20.23 14.50
N ARG A 434 -20.49 19.15 15.27
CA ARG A 434 -21.07 18.97 16.61
C ARG A 434 -20.54 20.00 17.60
N ARG A 435 -19.22 20.27 17.57
CA ARG A 435 -18.59 21.34 18.38
C ARG A 435 -19.17 22.72 18.05
N ALA A 436 -19.36 23.03 16.78
CA ALA A 436 -19.96 24.29 16.34
C ALA A 436 -21.42 24.45 16.82
N LYS A 437 -22.23 23.38 16.74
CA LYS A 437 -23.61 23.37 17.26
C LYS A 437 -23.64 23.59 18.79
N LYS A 438 -22.78 22.89 19.54
CA LYS A 438 -22.65 23.07 21.00
C LYS A 438 -22.22 24.49 21.38
N ARG A 439 -21.23 25.06 20.71
CA ARG A 439 -20.80 26.47 20.91
C ARG A 439 -21.91 27.46 20.61
N ARG A 440 -22.72 27.24 19.56
CA ARG A 440 -23.88 28.08 19.24
C ARG A 440 -24.96 28.00 20.32
N ALA A 441 -25.30 26.80 20.79
CA ALA A 441 -26.27 26.61 21.87
C ALA A 441 -25.81 27.28 23.16
N GLN A 442 -24.53 27.13 23.54
CA GLN A 442 -23.95 27.76 24.73
C GLN A 442 -23.95 29.30 24.62
N LYS A 443 -23.59 29.86 23.45
CA LYS A 443 -23.69 31.32 23.21
C LYS A 443 -25.13 31.82 23.30
N GLN A 444 -26.10 31.05 22.79
CA GLN A 444 -27.52 31.41 22.91
C GLN A 444 -28.00 31.37 24.36
N GLU A 445 -27.56 30.39 25.15
CA GLU A 445 -27.85 30.32 26.58
C GLU A 445 -27.20 31.47 27.35
N GLU A 446 -25.95 31.79 27.05
CA GLU A 446 -25.23 32.93 27.65
C GLU A 446 -25.88 34.26 27.25
N GLN A 447 -26.33 34.42 26.01
CA GLN A 447 -27.10 35.59 25.57
C GLN A 447 -28.48 35.66 26.25
N LYS A 448 -29.16 34.53 26.47
CA LYS A 448 -30.40 34.49 27.26
C LYS A 448 -30.15 34.91 28.71
N LYS A 449 -29.08 34.40 29.35
CA LYS A 449 -28.66 34.82 30.70
C LYS A 449 -28.29 36.30 30.74
N LYS A 450 -27.55 36.81 29.75
CA LYS A 450 -27.23 38.25 29.61
C LYS A 450 -28.45 39.12 29.31
N ARG A 451 -29.47 38.64 28.60
CA ARG A 451 -30.75 39.36 28.42
C ARG A 451 -31.62 39.33 29.68
N PHE A 452 -31.55 38.25 30.45
CA PHE A 452 -32.23 38.10 31.73
C PHE A 452 -31.64 39.01 32.81
N PHE A 453 -30.30 39.07 32.93
CA PHE A 453 -29.59 39.97 33.84
C PHE A 453 -29.37 41.39 33.29
N GLY A 454 -29.32 41.54 31.96
CA GLY A 454 -29.10 42.82 31.26
C GLY A 454 -30.32 43.75 31.22
N ARG A 455 -31.42 43.39 31.88
CA ARG A 455 -32.47 44.34 32.24
C ARG A 455 -32.04 45.31 33.36
N LEU A 456 -30.82 45.14 33.91
CA LEU A 456 -30.28 46.01 34.96
C LEU A 456 -29.03 46.82 34.58
N PHE A 457 -28.30 46.51 33.50
CA PHE A 457 -27.13 47.31 33.08
C PHE A 457 -26.94 47.32 31.57
N ARG A 458 -27.17 48.49 30.96
CA ARG A 458 -26.85 48.78 29.55
C ARG A 458 -25.50 49.51 29.51
N GLY A 459 -24.44 48.83 29.09
CA GLY A 459 -23.14 49.47 28.92
C GLY A 459 -22.05 48.56 28.37
N ILE A 460 -21.57 48.91 27.17
CA ILE A 460 -20.27 48.59 26.58
C ILE A 460 -20.11 47.18 25.99
N GLY A 461 -20.17 47.15 24.66
CA GLY A 461 -19.75 46.03 23.83
C GLY A 461 -18.24 46.01 23.60
N GLY A 462 -17.74 44.82 23.27
CA GLY A 462 -16.40 44.59 22.77
C GLY A 462 -16.38 43.25 22.04
N GLY A 463 -16.43 43.31 20.72
CA GLY A 463 -16.35 42.13 19.85
C GLY A 463 -14.92 41.63 19.77
N GLY A 464 -14.63 40.50 20.42
CA GLY A 464 -13.39 39.75 20.24
C GLY A 464 -13.52 38.82 19.03
N GLY A 465 -12.70 39.08 18.00
CA GLY A 465 -12.56 38.27 16.81
C GLY A 465 -12.24 36.80 17.14
N GLY A 466 -12.97 35.89 16.49
CA GLY A 466 -12.66 34.47 16.59
C GLY A 466 -11.36 34.17 15.86
N GLN A 467 -10.39 33.61 16.57
CA GLN A 467 -9.23 32.97 15.99
C GLN A 467 -9.70 31.92 14.97
N SER A 468 -9.31 32.12 13.70
CA SER A 468 -9.48 31.13 12.63
C SER A 468 -8.43 30.04 12.83
N PHE A 469 -8.75 29.01 13.61
CA PHE A 469 -7.87 27.83 13.75
C PHE A 469 -8.24 26.75 12.72
N GLY A 470 -7.29 26.51 11.82
CA GLY A 470 -7.17 25.28 11.06
C GLY A 470 -7.71 25.32 9.63
N TRP A 471 -6.99 24.62 8.78
CA TRP A 471 -7.23 24.34 7.37
C TRP A 471 -8.52 23.52 7.06
N GLY A 472 -9.24 23.11 8.11
CA GLY A 472 -10.31 22.11 8.04
C GLY A 472 -11.74 22.62 8.05
N GLY A 473 -12.55 22.05 7.16
CA GLY A 473 -13.99 22.29 7.02
C GLY A 473 -14.83 21.67 8.14
N ARG A 474 -16.16 21.91 8.11
CA ARG A 474 -17.07 21.27 9.09
C ARG A 474 -17.23 19.76 8.86
N THR A 475 -16.94 19.33 7.64
CA THR A 475 -17.15 17.99 7.10
C THR A 475 -15.83 17.33 6.70
N SER A 476 -14.68 17.93 7.01
CA SER A 476 -13.39 17.27 6.79
C SER A 476 -13.13 16.24 7.89
N SER A 477 -12.63 15.09 7.48
CA SER A 477 -12.30 13.97 8.36
C SER A 477 -11.38 13.00 7.63
N ALA A 478 -10.43 12.39 8.35
CA ALA A 478 -9.58 11.32 7.83
C ALA A 478 -10.44 10.20 7.23
N TYR A 479 -10.04 9.73 6.06
CA TYR A 479 -10.70 8.64 5.33
C TYR A 479 -9.80 7.41 5.26
N MET A 480 -8.51 7.60 4.95
CA MET A 480 -7.48 6.56 5.01
C MET A 480 -6.32 7.04 5.88
N LEU A 481 -5.74 6.12 6.64
CA LEU A 481 -4.49 6.31 7.38
C LEU A 481 -3.45 5.33 6.84
N GLN A 482 -2.23 5.78 6.64
CA GLN A 482 -1.10 4.92 6.29
C GLN A 482 -0.03 5.02 7.37
N TYR A 483 0.29 3.88 7.95
CA TYR A 483 1.35 3.73 8.93
C TYR A 483 2.50 2.91 8.36
N VAL A 484 3.69 3.13 8.90
CA VAL A 484 4.90 2.38 8.55
C VAL A 484 5.41 1.66 9.78
N ARG A 485 5.73 0.37 9.64
CA ARG A 485 6.32 -0.39 10.73
C ARG A 485 7.68 0.19 11.10
N ARG A 486 7.90 0.42 12.40
CA ARG A 486 9.10 1.09 12.91
C ARG A 486 10.39 0.36 12.56
N CYS A 487 10.44 -0.97 12.69
CA CYS A 487 11.63 -1.75 12.33
C CYS A 487 11.95 -1.73 10.82
N ASP A 488 10.95 -1.47 9.96
CA ASP A 488 11.11 -1.45 8.50
C ASP A 488 11.45 -0.06 7.96
N ILE A 489 11.53 0.98 8.82
CA ILE A 489 11.85 2.36 8.42
C ILE A 489 13.21 2.42 7.71
N SER A 490 14.21 1.68 8.17
CA SER A 490 15.54 1.65 7.53
C SER A 490 15.49 1.07 6.12
N LEU A 491 14.65 0.06 5.89
CA LEU A 491 14.44 -0.54 4.58
C LEU A 491 13.65 0.40 3.66
N LEU A 492 12.56 0.98 4.16
CA LEU A 492 11.63 1.78 3.37
C LEU A 492 12.14 3.18 3.03
N TYR A 493 12.95 3.78 3.92
CA TYR A 493 13.47 5.15 3.79
C TYR A 493 15.00 5.20 3.62
N GLY A 494 15.69 4.05 3.59
CA GLY A 494 17.14 3.93 3.51
C GLY A 494 17.86 4.22 4.84
N GLU A 495 19.10 3.79 5.02
CA GLU A 495 19.84 4.05 6.26
C GLU A 495 20.09 5.55 6.48
N GLY A 496 19.38 6.14 7.42
CA GLY A 496 19.72 7.43 8.02
C GLY A 496 19.95 7.14 9.49
N GLN A 497 21.16 7.45 9.98
CA GLN A 497 21.57 7.19 11.36
C GLN A 497 20.44 7.53 12.33
N THR A 498 19.84 6.51 12.93
CA THR A 498 18.97 6.65 14.08
C THR A 498 19.78 7.37 15.15
N LYS A 499 19.31 8.54 15.57
CA LYS A 499 19.86 9.21 16.74
C LYS A 499 19.49 8.36 17.95
N HIS A 500 20.36 7.42 18.33
CA HIS A 500 20.53 7.11 19.73
C HIS A 500 21.20 8.33 20.36
N GLN A 501 20.42 9.10 21.13
CA GLN A 501 20.93 10.00 22.15
C GLN A 501 20.19 9.73 23.45
#